data_AF-A0A926W7I5-F1
#
_entry.id   AF-A0A926W7I5-F1
#
_cell.length_a   1.000
_cell.length_b   1.000
_cell.length_c   1.000
_cell.angle_alpha   90.00
_cell.angle_beta   90.00
_cell.angle_gamma   90.00
#
_symmetry.space_group_name_H-M   'P 1'
#
loop_
_entity.id
_entity.type
_entity.pdbx_description
1 polymer ?
#
loop_
_entity_poly.entity_id
_entity_poly.type
_entity_poly.pdbx_seq_one_letter_code
_entity_poly.pdbx_strand_id
1 'polypeptide(L)'
;MHQENLAKWLLAAAAISTLTIPIGVDAVLFANGHMNNPAWLPHAKLHCAMSFFAATSLGSAALAIVKVRPTSDRFSMGLAAFLGSAFWIGLIAAGFWPGTSYGFLNDPALGNVREPEFAGVSIYPNVVAAVITIAIAITGYWLTGQAKPISDRSKIL
;
A
#
# COMPACT_ATOMS: atom_id res chain seq x y z
N MET A 1 -15.36 9.21 -20.01
CA MET A 1 -16.02 9.08 -18.69
C MET A 1 -15.71 7.75 -18.02
N HIS A 2 -15.88 6.58 -18.67
CA HIS A 2 -15.64 5.28 -18.00
C HIS A 2 -14.19 5.09 -17.52
N GLN A 3 -13.19 5.43 -18.34
CA GLN A 3 -11.77 5.31 -17.99
C GLN A 3 -11.32 6.27 -16.87
N GLU A 4 -11.82 7.51 -16.86
CA GLU A 4 -11.52 8.50 -15.81
C GLU A 4 -12.02 8.03 -14.45
N ASN A 5 -13.22 7.44 -14.42
CA ASN A 5 -13.79 6.87 -13.21
C ASN A 5 -12.99 5.65 -12.77
N LEU A 6 -12.66 4.74 -13.70
CA LEU A 6 -11.83 3.57 -13.38
C LEU A 6 -10.46 3.97 -12.82
N ALA A 7 -9.78 4.95 -13.42
CA ALA A 7 -8.51 5.48 -12.93
C ALA A 7 -8.64 5.99 -11.49
N LYS A 8 -9.67 6.80 -11.21
CA LYS A 8 -9.95 7.29 -9.85
C LYS A 8 -10.22 6.16 -8.86
N TRP A 9 -11.01 5.16 -9.25
CA TRP A 9 -11.33 4.02 -8.40
C TRP A 9 -10.08 3.19 -8.07
N LEU A 10 -9.21 2.93 -9.04
CA LEU A 10 -7.97 2.20 -8.80
C LEU A 10 -7.02 2.98 -7.88
N LEU A 11 -6.83 4.28 -8.12
CA LEU A 11 -6.01 5.12 -7.26
C LEU A 11 -6.59 5.23 -5.84
N ALA A 12 -7.91 5.35 -5.70
CA ALA A 12 -8.58 5.33 -4.41
C ALA A 12 -8.44 3.98 -3.71
N ALA A 13 -8.54 2.86 -4.44
CA ALA A 13 -8.35 1.52 -3.89
C ALA A 13 -6.92 1.33 -3.36
N ALA A 14 -5.89 1.78 -4.08
CA ALA A 14 -4.52 1.75 -3.60
C ALA A 14 -4.31 2.64 -2.36
N ALA A 15 -4.89 3.84 -2.36
CA ALA A 15 -4.84 4.73 -1.21
C ALA A 15 -5.52 4.13 0.03
N ILE A 16 -6.70 3.54 -0.12
CA ILE A 16 -7.44 2.86 0.95
C ILE A 16 -6.67 1.63 1.44
N SER A 17 -6.12 0.82 0.53
CA SER A 17 -5.27 -0.32 0.89
C SER A 17 -4.11 0.10 1.78
N THR A 18 -3.37 1.13 1.38
CA THR A 18 -2.26 1.70 2.15
C THR A 18 -2.70 2.25 3.51
N LEU A 19 -3.85 2.92 3.53
CA LEU A 19 -4.43 3.50 4.74
C LEU A 19 -4.82 2.43 5.78
N THR A 20 -5.41 1.31 5.34
CA THR A 20 -6.13 0.41 6.26
C THR A 20 -5.46 -0.94 6.48
N ILE A 21 -4.85 -1.54 5.45
CA ILE A 21 -4.37 -2.92 5.54
C ILE A 21 -3.27 -3.08 6.59
N PRO A 22 -2.22 -2.24 6.68
CA PRO A 22 -1.14 -2.46 7.63
C PRO A 22 -1.62 -2.51 9.09
N ILE A 23 -2.45 -1.55 9.49
CA ILE A 23 -3.02 -1.50 10.84
C ILE A 23 -4.07 -2.60 11.04
N GLY A 24 -4.96 -2.78 10.07
CA GLY A 24 -6.08 -3.71 10.20
C GLY A 24 -5.62 -5.16 10.30
N VAL A 25 -4.64 -5.56 9.48
CA VAL A 25 -4.07 -6.91 9.50
C VAL A 25 -3.34 -7.17 10.81
N ASP A 26 -2.58 -6.20 11.32
CA ASP A 26 -1.96 -6.33 12.64
C ASP A 26 -3.02 -6.47 13.73
N ALA A 27 -3.94 -5.50 13.84
CA ALA A 27 -4.93 -5.45 14.90
C ALA A 27 -5.81 -6.72 14.98
N VAL A 28 -6.08 -7.38 13.85
CA VAL A 28 -7.01 -8.51 13.77
C VAL A 28 -6.29 -9.87 13.75
N LEU A 29 -5.16 -9.98 13.05
CA LEU A 29 -4.52 -11.28 12.78
C LEU A 29 -3.15 -11.42 13.43
N PHE A 30 -2.34 -10.36 13.46
CA PHE A 30 -0.92 -10.46 13.80
C PHE A 30 -0.47 -9.59 14.97
N ALA A 31 -1.39 -9.11 15.81
CA ALA A 31 -1.06 -8.28 16.96
C ALA A 31 -0.05 -8.98 17.87
N ASN A 32 -0.20 -10.30 18.09
CA ASN A 32 0.73 -11.11 18.88
C ASN A 32 2.10 -11.31 18.21
N GLY A 33 2.20 -11.06 16.90
CA GLY A 33 3.46 -11.03 16.14
C GLY A 33 4.17 -9.69 16.16
N HIS A 34 3.42 -8.59 16.31
CA HIS A 34 4.00 -7.24 16.41
C HIS A 34 3.69 -6.55 17.74
N MET A 35 2.59 -5.79 17.85
CA MET A 35 2.38 -4.83 18.94
C MET A 35 2.20 -5.48 20.32
N ASN A 36 1.55 -6.64 20.37
CA ASN A 36 1.36 -7.43 21.59
C ASN A 36 2.49 -8.44 21.83
N ASN A 37 3.45 -8.58 20.90
CA ASN A 37 4.54 -9.53 21.06
C ASN A 37 5.40 -9.15 22.28
N PRO A 38 5.49 -9.99 23.34
CA PRO A 38 6.28 -9.68 24.53
C PRO A 38 7.80 -9.78 24.28
N ALA A 39 8.23 -10.51 23.23
CA ALA A 39 9.63 -10.66 22.88
C ALA A 39 10.19 -9.43 22.14
N TRP A 40 9.33 -8.60 21.55
CA TRP A 40 9.74 -7.37 20.89
C TRP A 40 10.11 -6.29 21.90
N LEU A 41 11.34 -5.77 21.78
CA LEU A 41 11.78 -4.61 22.56
C LEU A 41 10.84 -3.42 22.33
N PRO A 42 10.63 -2.55 23.34
CA PRO A 42 9.78 -1.37 23.19
C PRO A 42 10.13 -0.50 21.96
N HIS A 43 11.42 -0.43 21.60
CA HIS A 43 11.86 0.32 20.42
C HIS A 43 11.41 -0.31 19.08
N ALA A 44 11.34 -1.64 18.98
CA ALA A 44 10.81 -2.30 17.78
C ALA A 44 9.31 -1.99 17.61
N LYS A 45 8.56 -1.97 18.72
CA LYS A 45 7.14 -1.57 18.73
C LYS A 45 6.94 -0.12 18.31
N LEU A 46 7.85 0.78 18.71
CA LEU A 46 7.85 2.16 18.23
C LEU A 46 7.98 2.23 16.70
N HIS A 47 8.96 1.53 16.10
CA HIS A 47 9.13 1.51 14.64
C HIS A 47 7.93 0.91 13.91
N CYS A 48 7.30 -0.10 14.49
CA CYS A 48 6.06 -0.68 13.98
C CYS A 48 4.91 0.34 13.99
N ALA A 49 4.67 0.99 15.14
CA ALA A 49 3.65 2.03 15.25
C ALA A 49 3.93 3.22 14.32
N MET A 50 5.20 3.65 14.20
CA MET A 50 5.59 4.67 13.23
C MET A 50 5.25 4.25 11.79
N SER A 51 5.47 2.99 11.44
CA SER A 51 5.15 2.44 10.11
C SER A 51 3.64 2.44 9.84
N PHE A 52 2.83 2.10 10.85
CA PHE A 52 1.36 2.18 10.79
C PHE A 52 0.86 3.60 10.57
N PHE A 53 1.36 4.57 11.34
CA PHE A 53 0.99 5.97 11.17
C PHE A 53 1.50 6.55 9.86
N ALA A 54 2.70 6.16 9.41
CA ALA A 54 3.22 6.55 8.10
C ALA A 54 2.31 6.05 6.97
N ALA A 55 1.92 4.76 6.99
CA ALA A 55 0.97 4.21 6.01
C ALA A 55 -0.36 4.96 6.03
N THR A 56 -0.90 5.22 7.22
CA THR A 56 -2.15 5.97 7.41
C THR A 56 -2.06 7.38 6.83
N SER A 57 -1.00 8.11 7.13
CA SER A 57 -0.77 9.46 6.60
C SER A 57 -0.62 9.47 5.08
N LEU A 58 0.17 8.55 4.53
CA LEU A 58 0.41 8.43 3.09
C LEU A 58 -0.87 8.07 2.32
N GLY A 59 -1.60 7.04 2.78
CA GLY A 59 -2.87 6.64 2.19
C GLY A 59 -3.93 7.74 2.28
N SER A 60 -4.03 8.43 3.42
CA SER A 60 -4.95 9.56 3.60
C SER A 60 -4.63 10.73 2.65
N ALA A 61 -3.36 11.07 2.51
CA ALA A 61 -2.91 12.12 1.59
C ALA A 61 -3.22 11.76 0.14
N ALA A 62 -2.95 10.52 -0.28
CA ALA A 62 -3.29 10.02 -1.60
C ALA A 62 -4.81 10.10 -1.86
N LEU A 63 -5.63 9.65 -0.91
CA LEU A 63 -7.09 9.67 -1.02
C LEU A 63 -7.64 11.10 -1.12
N ALA A 64 -7.09 12.03 -0.32
CA ALA A 64 -7.44 13.43 -0.38
C ALA A 64 -7.17 14.02 -1.78
N ILE A 65 -5.99 13.75 -2.35
CA ILE A 65 -5.64 14.19 -3.71
C ILE A 65 -6.62 13.63 -4.75
N VAL A 66 -6.89 12.32 -4.73
CA VAL A 66 -7.82 11.68 -5.68
C VAL A 66 -9.23 12.27 -5.60
N LYS A 67 -9.67 12.64 -4.39
CA LYS A 67 -11.01 13.20 -4.13
C LYS A 67 -11.15 14.63 -4.65
N VAL A 68 -10.14 15.48 -4.44
CA VAL A 68 -10.26 16.94 -4.70
C VAL A 68 -9.70 17.37 -6.05
N ARG A 69 -8.82 16.58 -6.67
CA ARG A 69 -8.19 16.94 -7.94
C ARG A 69 -8.89 16.29 -9.14
N PRO A 70 -8.95 16.97 -10.29
CA PRO A 70 -9.47 16.35 -11.51
C PRO A 70 -8.52 15.25 -12.00
N THR A 71 -9.06 14.18 -12.60
CA THR A 71 -8.23 13.07 -13.12
C THR A 71 -7.28 13.51 -14.23
N SER A 72 -7.60 14.60 -14.93
CA SER A 72 -6.74 15.20 -15.95
C SER A 72 -5.48 15.88 -15.39
N ASP A 73 -5.42 16.16 -14.08
CA ASP A 73 -4.21 16.67 -13.41
C ASP A 73 -3.24 15.52 -13.16
N ARG A 74 -2.43 15.21 -14.18
CA ARG A 74 -1.50 14.07 -14.15
C ARG A 74 -0.44 14.17 -13.07
N PHE A 75 0.00 15.36 -12.70
CA PHE A 75 0.97 15.51 -11.62
C PHE A 75 0.34 15.10 -10.29
N SER A 76 -0.85 15.63 -9.98
CA SER A 76 -1.59 15.25 -8.77
C SER A 76 -1.91 13.76 -8.76
N MET A 77 -2.35 13.18 -9.87
CA MET A 77 -2.64 11.74 -9.92
C MET A 77 -1.38 10.87 -9.78
N GLY A 78 -0.25 11.31 -10.33
CA GLY A 78 1.04 10.64 -10.13
C GLY A 78 1.50 10.70 -8.67
N LEU A 79 1.34 11.85 -8.03
CA LEU A 79 1.62 12.00 -6.60
C LEU A 79 0.71 11.11 -5.75
N ALA A 80 -0.59 11.03 -6.08
CA ALA A 80 -1.51 10.12 -5.39
C ALA A 80 -1.12 8.65 -5.57
N ALA A 81 -0.71 8.24 -6.78
CA ALA A 81 -0.23 6.89 -7.05
C ALA A 81 1.02 6.56 -6.24
N PHE A 82 2.00 7.49 -6.19
CA PHE A 82 3.21 7.32 -5.39
C PHE A 82 2.89 7.24 -3.90
N LEU A 83 2.15 8.20 -3.34
CA LEU A 83 1.80 8.20 -1.91
C LEU A 83 0.98 6.95 -1.53
N GLY A 84 0.04 6.56 -2.39
CA GLY A 84 -0.77 5.35 -2.23
C GLY A 84 0.00 4.03 -2.45
N SER A 85 1.30 4.09 -2.78
CA SER A 85 2.16 2.91 -2.94
C SER A 85 3.45 2.97 -2.11
N ALA A 86 3.82 4.14 -1.57
CA ALA A 86 5.12 4.36 -0.93
C ALA A 86 5.39 3.44 0.26
N PHE A 87 4.38 3.16 1.10
CA PHE A 87 4.52 2.18 2.19
C PHE A 87 4.85 0.78 1.66
N TRP A 88 4.15 0.33 0.61
CA TRP A 88 4.34 -0.98 0.00
C TRP A 88 5.70 -1.11 -0.70
N ILE A 89 6.16 -0.03 -1.34
CA ILE A 89 7.50 0.06 -1.91
C ILE A 89 8.54 -0.06 -0.78
N GLY A 90 8.32 0.65 0.33
CA GLY A 90 9.16 0.56 1.53
C GLY A 90 9.20 -0.84 2.13
N LEU A 91 8.05 -1.52 2.21
CA LEU A 91 7.95 -2.91 2.63
C LEU A 91 8.83 -3.80 1.75
N ILE A 92 8.65 -3.78 0.43
CA ILE A 92 9.47 -4.59 -0.49
C ILE A 92 10.95 -4.24 -0.31
N ALA A 93 11.28 -2.94 -0.27
CA ALA A 93 12.65 -2.49 -0.11
C ALA A 93 13.30 -2.96 1.20
N ALA A 94 12.52 -3.11 2.28
CA ALA A 94 13.03 -3.56 3.58
C ALA A 94 13.72 -4.93 3.48
N GLY A 95 13.25 -5.84 2.62
CA GLY A 95 13.86 -7.17 2.46
C GLY A 95 15.27 -7.16 1.86
N PHE A 96 15.73 -6.05 1.29
CA PHE A 96 17.14 -5.88 0.90
C PHE A 96 18.03 -5.48 2.08
N TRP A 97 17.44 -5.10 3.22
CA TRP A 97 18.17 -4.71 4.41
C TRP A 97 18.53 -5.95 5.25
N PRO A 98 19.82 -6.14 5.60
CA PRO A 98 20.25 -7.29 6.39
C PRO A 98 19.50 -7.40 7.72
N GLY A 99 19.09 -8.63 8.05
CA GLY A 99 18.40 -8.93 9.31
C GLY A 99 16.91 -8.62 9.36
N THR A 100 16.30 -8.22 8.23
CA THR A 100 14.84 -8.10 8.11
C THR A 100 14.21 -9.40 7.60
N SER A 101 12.92 -9.58 7.84
CA SER A 101 12.12 -10.70 7.36
C SER A 101 10.71 -10.21 7.00
N TYR A 102 10.12 -10.78 5.96
CA TYR A 102 8.71 -10.56 5.62
C TYR A 102 7.74 -11.42 6.43
N GLY A 103 8.25 -12.47 7.07
CA GLY A 103 7.46 -13.44 7.83
C GLY A 103 7.94 -13.61 9.27
N PHE A 104 7.29 -14.50 10.00
CA PHE A 104 7.49 -14.71 11.45
C PHE A 104 8.25 -16.00 11.79
N LEU A 105 8.97 -16.59 10.84
CA LEU A 105 9.72 -17.81 11.10
C LEU A 105 10.74 -17.58 12.22
N ASN A 106 10.72 -18.47 13.23
CA ASN A 106 11.53 -18.39 14.46
C ASN A 106 11.18 -17.22 15.39
N ASP A 107 9.97 -16.64 15.29
CA ASP A 107 9.54 -15.67 16.28
C ASP A 107 9.40 -16.34 17.66
N PRO A 108 9.97 -15.79 18.74
CA PRO A 108 9.93 -16.43 20.07
C PRO A 108 8.53 -16.54 20.68
N ALA A 109 7.58 -15.70 20.27
CA ALA A 109 6.22 -15.67 20.80
C ALA A 109 5.21 -16.33 19.86
N LEU A 110 5.33 -16.14 18.55
CA LEU A 110 4.48 -16.76 17.53
C LEU A 110 4.93 -18.18 17.14
N GLY A 111 6.18 -18.54 17.44
CA GLY A 111 6.77 -19.81 17.07
C GLY A 111 7.08 -19.92 15.58
N ASN A 112 6.99 -21.15 15.07
CA ASN A 112 7.37 -21.48 13.69
C ASN A 112 6.20 -21.36 12.72
N VAL A 113 5.63 -20.16 12.63
CA VAL A 113 4.64 -19.87 11.58
C VAL A 113 5.35 -19.96 10.23
N ARG A 114 5.02 -21.01 9.47
CA ARG A 114 5.53 -21.20 8.13
C ARG A 114 4.67 -20.46 7.14
N GLU A 115 5.33 -19.76 6.24
CA GLU A 115 4.67 -19.09 5.13
C GLU A 115 4.15 -20.14 4.13
N PRO A 116 3.06 -19.84 3.40
CA PRO A 116 2.66 -20.64 2.28
C PRO A 116 3.82 -20.79 1.27
N GLU A 117 3.98 -21.97 0.71
CA GLU A 117 5.02 -22.24 -0.29
C GLU A 117 4.36 -22.67 -1.61
N PHE A 118 4.93 -22.20 -2.72
CA PHE A 118 4.57 -22.67 -4.06
C PHE A 118 5.83 -23.10 -4.79
N ALA A 119 5.88 -24.36 -5.24
CA ALA A 119 7.04 -24.95 -5.90
C ALA A 119 8.37 -24.77 -5.13
N GLY A 120 8.32 -24.83 -3.79
CA GLY A 120 9.48 -24.67 -2.92
C GLY A 120 9.92 -23.21 -2.67
N VAL A 121 9.12 -22.24 -3.12
CA VAL A 121 9.36 -20.80 -2.87
C VAL A 121 8.34 -20.28 -1.86
N SER A 122 8.81 -19.65 -0.79
CA SER A 122 7.93 -19.00 0.20
C SER A 122 7.20 -17.82 -0.43
N ILE A 123 5.89 -17.76 -0.20
CA ILE A 123 4.99 -16.72 -0.66
C ILE A 123 4.55 -15.91 0.54
N TYR A 124 5.10 -14.70 0.67
CA TYR A 124 4.77 -13.80 1.76
C TYR A 124 3.50 -12.99 1.44
N PRO A 125 2.40 -13.15 2.19
CA PRO A 125 1.13 -12.50 1.87
C PRO A 125 1.22 -10.97 1.84
N ASN A 126 2.05 -10.37 2.70
CA ASN A 126 2.30 -8.93 2.73
C ASN A 126 3.03 -8.44 1.47
N VAL A 127 3.99 -9.19 0.92
CA VAL A 127 4.66 -8.87 -0.35
C VAL A 127 3.69 -9.02 -1.52
N VAL A 128 2.85 -10.05 -1.52
CA VAL A 128 1.80 -10.20 -2.55
C VAL A 128 0.84 -9.02 -2.52
N ALA A 129 0.36 -8.62 -1.33
CA ALA A 129 -0.48 -7.44 -1.17
C ALA A 129 0.23 -6.17 -1.66
N ALA A 130 1.52 -6.01 -1.36
CA ALA A 130 2.33 -4.88 -1.82
C ALA A 130 2.37 -4.80 -3.34
N VAL A 131 2.69 -5.91 -4.02
CA VAL A 131 2.77 -5.98 -5.48
C VAL A 131 1.41 -5.67 -6.11
N ILE A 132 0.32 -6.24 -5.57
CA ILE A 132 -1.04 -5.98 -6.07
C ILE A 132 -1.38 -4.49 -5.92
N THR A 133 -1.14 -3.89 -4.76
CA THR A 133 -1.46 -2.47 -4.52
C THR A 133 -0.63 -1.54 -5.41
N ILE A 134 0.67 -1.84 -5.59
CA ILE A 134 1.54 -1.08 -6.51
C ILE A 134 1.03 -1.21 -7.95
N ALA A 135 0.68 -2.42 -8.40
CA ALA A 135 0.15 -2.65 -9.74
C ALA A 135 -1.17 -1.90 -9.98
N ILE A 136 -2.06 -1.89 -8.98
CA ILE A 136 -3.31 -1.11 -9.01
C ILE A 136 -3.00 0.39 -9.13
N ALA A 137 -2.06 0.92 -8.35
CA ALA A 137 -1.67 2.33 -8.39
C ALA A 137 -1.07 2.72 -9.75
N ILE A 138 -0.16 1.90 -10.29
CA ILE A 138 0.47 2.12 -11.61
C ILE A 138 -0.59 2.08 -12.71
N THR A 139 -1.49 1.09 -12.67
CA THR A 139 -2.57 0.96 -13.66
C THR A 139 -3.52 2.14 -13.59
N GLY A 140 -3.92 2.54 -12.37
CA GLY A 140 -4.75 3.72 -12.14
C GLY A 140 -4.11 4.98 -12.70
N TYR A 141 -2.82 5.20 -12.45
CA TYR A 141 -2.06 6.32 -12.99
C TYR A 141 -1.96 6.28 -14.52
N TRP A 142 -1.65 5.12 -15.10
CA TRP A 142 -1.53 4.96 -16.55
C TRP A 142 -2.83 5.33 -17.28
N LEU A 143 -3.98 4.94 -16.73
CA LEU A 143 -5.30 5.29 -17.26
C LEU A 143 -5.61 6.80 -17.21
N THR A 144 -4.98 7.57 -16.32
CA THR A 144 -5.14 9.04 -16.31
C THR A 144 -4.61 9.69 -17.58
N GLY A 145 -3.61 9.09 -18.22
CA GLY A 145 -3.05 9.59 -19.47
C GLY A 145 -3.96 9.43 -20.69
N GLN A 146 -5.01 8.61 -20.58
CA GLN A 146 -5.98 8.37 -21.63
C GLN A 146 -7.25 9.23 -21.46
N ALA A 147 -7.35 9.98 -20.36
CA ALA A 147 -8.47 10.90 -20.11
C ALA A 147 -8.42 12.08 -21.08
N LYS A 148 -9.55 12.42 -21.71
CA LYS A 148 -9.62 13.53 -22.67
C LYS A 148 -9.35 14.87 -21.97
N PRO A 149 -8.54 15.77 -22.55
CA PRO A 149 -8.34 17.12 -22.04
C PRO A 149 -9.66 17.88 -21.93
N ILE A 150 -9.78 18.77 -20.94
CA ILE A 150 -10.97 19.61 -20.72
C ILE A 150 -11.27 20.49 -21.95
N SER A 151 -10.24 20.90 -22.71
CA SER A 151 -10.37 21.73 -23.93
C SER A 151 -11.14 21.06 -25.08
N ASP A 152 -11.30 19.73 -25.05
CA ASP A 152 -12.09 19.01 -26.05
C ASP A 152 -13.58 18.89 -25.67
N ARG A 153 -13.96 19.18 -24.42
CA ARG A 153 -15.36 19.10 -23.99
C ARG A 153 -16.17 20.35 -24.33
N SER A 154 -15.53 21.50 -24.51
CA SER A 154 -16.18 22.76 -24.88
C SER A 154 -16.55 22.85 -26.38
N LYS A 155 -16.15 21.87 -27.21
CA LYS A 155 -16.47 21.81 -28.64
C LYS A 155 -17.71 20.96 -28.96
N ILE A 156 -18.42 20.47 -27.95
CA ILE A 156 -19.57 19.56 -28.10
C ILE A 156 -20.84 20.17 -27.48
N LEU A 157 -20.84 21.48 -27.22
CA LEU A 157 -22.02 22.24 -26.82
C LEU A 157 -22.29 23.33 -27.84
#